data_AF-D1B9B1-F1
#
_entry.id   AF-D1B9B1-F1
#
_cell.length_a   1.000
_cell.length_b   1.000
_cell.length_c   1.000
_cell.angle_alpha   90.00
_cell.angle_beta   90.00
_cell.angle_gamma   90.00
#
_symmetry.space_group_name_H-M   'P 1'
#
loop_
_entity.id
_entity.type
_entity.pdbx_description
1 polymer ?
#
loop_
_entity_poly.entity_id
_entity_poly.type
_entity_poly.pdbx_seq_one_letter_code
_entity_poly.pdbx_strand_id
1 'polypeptide(L)'
;MAVSLDMDLKTLGLSPGASWEDVKSAFRRLARTYHPDVAGPEHSVRFAEINRAYMSIREAVQRGTYGAYGSATSAGASSPFSGGTGTYYEGRTQRRARSRRPSRGIRIGGLGWLSSLGSAIARGASAIFNQEERRRRESERRAQELERIIGEAMDLAGNRLDGILRRSRPAYDGSSSPHLETRLFSRHPGVVVLAMEELRRLEDRALAERLMGSLLSRGVPDGEVLKKALGMFRPACSEVARAICRWGASYGREEAVSVIRWLKYGGARDRALFKPFCSSQDPVVLVTLLDAWPMGCGLPDVSDMSRFLKFEDEHLLGAALRLIKREGPQGWMMPRLERLASSHGSAAVRVWASAIVRTRPME
;
A
#
# COMPACT_ATOMS: atom_id res chain seq x y z
N MET A 1 -34.69 -17.71 18.53
CA MET A 1 -33.69 -17.22 19.51
C MET A 1 -33.64 -18.05 20.79
N ALA A 2 -34.76 -18.42 21.41
CA ALA A 2 -34.77 -19.21 22.66
C ALA A 2 -34.02 -20.56 22.58
N VAL A 3 -34.25 -21.35 21.53
CA VAL A 3 -33.61 -22.68 21.35
C VAL A 3 -32.07 -22.64 21.32
N SER A 4 -31.48 -21.50 20.96
CA SER A 4 -30.01 -21.33 20.89
C SER A 4 -29.37 -21.21 22.28
N LEU A 5 -30.05 -20.56 23.23
CA LEU A 5 -29.51 -20.29 24.57
C LEU A 5 -29.52 -21.54 25.47
N ASP A 6 -30.50 -22.43 25.29
CA ASP A 6 -30.51 -23.74 25.98
C ASP A 6 -29.33 -24.62 25.57
N MET A 7 -28.97 -24.62 24.29
CA MET A 7 -27.83 -25.37 23.79
C MET A 7 -26.50 -24.77 24.28
N ASP A 8 -26.42 -23.45 24.38
CA ASP A 8 -25.26 -22.75 24.96
C ASP A 8 -25.11 -23.07 26.47
N LEU A 9 -26.21 -23.12 27.23
CA LEU A 9 -26.20 -23.52 28.65
C LEU A 9 -25.78 -24.99 28.83
N LYS A 10 -26.29 -25.89 27.99
CA LYS A 10 -25.88 -27.31 27.99
C LYS A 10 -24.41 -27.49 27.65
N THR A 11 -23.88 -26.70 26.71
CA THR A 11 -22.43 -26.69 26.38
C THR A 11 -21.57 -26.31 27.59
N LEU A 12 -22.09 -25.44 28.48
CA LEU A 12 -21.45 -25.09 29.76
C LEU A 12 -21.77 -26.06 30.91
N GLY A 13 -22.55 -27.12 30.65
CA GLY A 13 -22.97 -28.12 31.63
C GLY A 13 -24.01 -27.61 32.64
N LEU A 14 -24.83 -26.62 32.25
CA LEU A 14 -25.85 -25.99 33.09
C LEU A 14 -27.25 -26.32 32.61
N SER A 15 -28.20 -26.30 33.53
CA SER A 15 -29.62 -26.52 33.22
C SER A 15 -30.28 -25.24 32.67
N PRO A 16 -31.33 -25.36 31.85
CA PRO A 16 -32.16 -24.23 31.45
C PRO A 16 -32.66 -23.45 32.68
N GLY A 17 -32.49 -22.14 32.70
CA GLY A 17 -32.84 -21.28 33.84
C GLY A 17 -31.71 -21.03 34.86
N ALA A 18 -30.48 -21.52 34.61
CA ALA A 18 -29.32 -21.19 35.43
C ALA A 18 -29.09 -19.68 35.54
N SER A 19 -28.64 -19.20 36.70
CA SER A 19 -28.38 -17.78 36.91
C SER A 19 -27.13 -17.34 36.15
N TRP A 20 -27.02 -16.04 35.87
CA TRP A 20 -25.80 -15.48 35.28
C TRP A 20 -24.55 -15.72 36.15
N GLU A 21 -24.74 -15.89 37.46
CA GLU A 21 -23.66 -16.21 38.39
C GLU A 21 -23.17 -17.65 38.22
N ASP A 22 -24.08 -18.59 37.99
CA ASP A 22 -23.78 -19.99 37.69
C ASP A 22 -23.05 -20.13 36.35
N VAL A 23 -23.48 -19.37 35.32
CA VAL A 23 -22.81 -19.32 34.01
C VAL A 23 -21.38 -18.85 34.12
N LYS A 24 -21.13 -17.76 34.86
CA LYS A 24 -19.76 -17.27 35.12
C LYS A 24 -18.93 -18.26 35.93
N SER A 25 -19.54 -19.01 36.84
CA SER A 25 -18.86 -20.02 37.65
C SER A 25 -18.45 -21.23 36.81
N ALA A 26 -19.38 -21.77 36.02
CA ALA A 26 -19.14 -22.91 35.14
C ALA A 26 -18.11 -22.59 34.06
N PHE A 27 -18.19 -21.41 33.42
CA PHE A 27 -17.20 -20.97 32.45
C PHE A 27 -15.79 -20.89 33.04
N ARG A 28 -15.63 -20.31 34.24
CA ARG A 28 -14.31 -20.23 34.92
C ARG A 28 -13.74 -21.60 35.25
N ARG A 29 -14.59 -22.57 35.60
CA ARG A 29 -14.18 -23.95 35.84
C ARG A 29 -13.69 -24.60 34.54
N LEU A 30 -14.50 -24.55 33.49
CA LEU A 30 -14.21 -25.17 32.19
C LEU A 30 -13.00 -24.52 31.48
N ALA A 31 -12.85 -23.20 31.58
CA ALA A 31 -11.74 -22.48 30.97
C ALA A 31 -10.38 -22.84 31.59
N ARG A 32 -10.34 -23.21 32.88
CA ARG A 32 -9.11 -23.72 33.52
C ARG A 32 -8.78 -25.15 33.10
N THR A 33 -9.80 -25.95 32.85
CA THR A 33 -9.66 -27.36 32.46
C THR A 33 -9.27 -27.52 30.99
N TYR A 34 -9.78 -26.67 30.09
CA TYR A 34 -9.59 -26.78 28.64
C TYR A 34 -8.71 -25.68 28.03
N HIS A 35 -7.96 -24.94 28.84
CA HIS A 35 -7.02 -23.94 28.31
C HIS A 35 -5.96 -24.62 27.44
N PRO A 36 -5.64 -24.10 26.23
CA PRO A 36 -4.67 -24.74 25.33
C PRO A 36 -3.27 -24.89 25.96
N ASP A 37 -2.88 -23.98 26.87
CA ASP A 37 -1.61 -24.08 27.60
C ASP A 37 -1.58 -25.20 28.66
N VAL A 38 -2.73 -25.69 29.11
CA VAL A 38 -2.83 -26.70 30.19
C VAL A 38 -3.22 -28.08 29.64
N ALA A 39 -4.15 -28.11 28.67
CA ALA A 39 -4.68 -29.34 28.11
C ALA A 39 -4.06 -29.74 26.77
N GLY A 40 -3.31 -28.84 26.11
CA GLY A 40 -2.72 -29.11 24.79
C GLY A 40 -3.60 -28.64 23.60
N PRO A 41 -3.04 -28.61 22.38
CA PRO A 41 -3.67 -28.01 21.21
C PRO A 41 -4.90 -28.78 20.71
N GLU A 42 -5.02 -30.09 20.99
CA GLU A 42 -6.19 -30.90 20.65
C GLU A 42 -7.49 -30.46 21.33
N HIS A 43 -7.41 -29.71 22.44
CA HIS A 43 -8.57 -29.20 23.17
C HIS A 43 -9.01 -27.79 22.73
N SER A 44 -8.31 -27.19 21.76
CA SER A 44 -8.62 -25.86 21.22
C SER A 44 -10.04 -25.73 20.65
N VAL A 45 -10.53 -26.79 20.00
CA VAL A 45 -11.88 -26.82 19.40
C VAL A 45 -12.96 -26.77 20.49
N ARG A 46 -12.83 -27.58 21.53
CA ARG A 46 -13.76 -27.57 22.68
C ARG A 46 -13.70 -26.25 23.45
N PHE A 47 -12.52 -25.67 23.60
CA PHE A 47 -12.37 -24.36 24.24
C PHE A 47 -13.04 -23.23 23.43
N ALA A 48 -12.95 -23.29 22.10
CA ALA A 48 -13.65 -22.35 21.22
C ALA A 48 -15.19 -22.46 21.35
N GLU A 49 -15.72 -23.68 21.47
CA GLU A 49 -17.14 -23.93 21.70
C GLU A 49 -17.62 -23.38 23.06
N ILE A 50 -16.86 -23.61 24.13
CA ILE A 50 -17.13 -23.07 25.47
C ILE A 50 -17.14 -21.53 25.47
N ASN A 51 -16.18 -20.91 24.78
CA ASN A 51 -16.12 -19.45 24.64
C ASN A 51 -17.29 -18.90 23.83
N ARG A 52 -17.67 -19.56 22.74
CA ARG A 52 -18.81 -19.16 21.90
C ARG A 52 -20.12 -19.18 22.69
N ALA A 53 -20.36 -20.26 23.44
CA ALA A 53 -21.54 -20.40 24.30
C ALA A 53 -21.60 -19.31 25.37
N TYR A 54 -20.48 -19.02 26.04
CA TYR A 54 -20.42 -17.95 27.04
C TYR A 54 -20.67 -16.55 26.46
N MET A 55 -20.12 -16.24 25.28
CA MET A 55 -20.32 -14.93 24.63
C MET A 55 -21.77 -14.72 24.19
N SER A 56 -22.40 -15.77 23.64
CA SER A 56 -23.81 -15.75 23.26
C SER A 56 -24.72 -15.43 24.46
N ILE A 57 -24.50 -16.11 25.60
CA ILE A 57 -25.26 -15.87 26.83
C ILE A 57 -24.96 -14.48 27.41
N ARG A 58 -23.70 -14.05 27.41
CA ARG A 58 -23.30 -12.71 27.88
C ARG A 58 -23.99 -11.62 27.10
N GLU A 59 -24.08 -11.76 25.78
CA GLU A 59 -24.75 -10.80 24.92
C GLU A 59 -26.26 -10.76 25.17
N ALA A 60 -26.88 -11.93 25.42
CA ALA A 60 -28.29 -12.00 25.83
C ALA A 60 -28.55 -11.33 27.19
N VAL A 61 -27.60 -11.40 28.13
CA VAL A 61 -27.67 -10.67 29.42
C VAL A 61 -27.54 -9.17 29.19
N GLN A 62 -26.58 -8.75 28.38
CA GLN A 62 -26.35 -7.34 28.04
C GLN A 62 -27.56 -6.71 27.33
N ARG A 63 -28.24 -7.49 26.48
CA ARG A 63 -29.46 -7.09 25.76
C ARG A 63 -30.73 -7.20 26.61
N GLY A 64 -30.63 -7.62 27.87
CA GLY A 64 -31.76 -7.78 28.79
C GLY A 64 -32.71 -8.94 28.47
N THR A 65 -32.44 -9.70 27.40
CA THR A 65 -33.29 -10.81 26.93
C THR A 65 -33.08 -12.10 27.74
N TYR A 66 -31.99 -12.18 28.51
CA TYR A 66 -31.70 -13.31 29.38
C TYR A 66 -32.59 -13.34 30.65
N GLY A 67 -33.02 -12.18 31.15
CA GLY A 67 -33.89 -12.10 32.33
C GLY A 67 -35.27 -12.75 32.13
N ALA A 68 -35.79 -12.72 30.91
CA ALA A 68 -37.01 -13.43 30.53
C ALA A 68 -36.83 -14.97 30.49
N TYR A 69 -35.57 -15.44 30.47
CA TYR A 69 -35.20 -16.86 30.45
C TYR A 69 -35.14 -17.50 31.85
N GLY A 70 -35.02 -16.67 32.88
CA GLY A 70 -34.99 -17.08 34.29
C GLY A 70 -36.29 -16.83 35.06
N SER A 71 -37.32 -16.27 34.43
CA SER A 71 -38.60 -15.97 35.09
C SER A 71 -39.55 -17.17 35.09
N ALA A 72 -39.14 -18.23 35.77
CA ALA A 72 -40.05 -19.23 36.32
C ALA A 72 -39.47 -19.79 37.63
N THR A 73 -39.20 -18.92 38.61
CA THR A 73 -39.50 -19.12 40.05
C THR A 73 -38.99 -17.96 40.90
N SER A 74 -39.90 -17.42 41.72
CA SER A 74 -39.71 -16.57 42.91
C SER A 74 -39.07 -15.17 42.77
N ALA A 75 -39.92 -14.20 42.41
CA ALA A 75 -40.31 -13.01 43.17
C ALA A 75 -39.27 -12.18 43.98
N GLY A 76 -39.19 -10.87 43.65
CA GLY A 76 -39.04 -9.80 44.66
C GLY A 76 -38.26 -8.55 44.26
N ALA A 77 -38.97 -7.41 44.17
CA ALA A 77 -38.50 -6.02 44.36
C ALA A 77 -37.93 -5.19 43.18
N SER A 78 -38.86 -4.47 42.53
CA SER A 78 -38.88 -3.04 42.16
C SER A 78 -37.57 -2.27 41.84
N SER A 79 -37.51 -1.77 40.59
CA SER A 79 -36.66 -0.67 40.12
C SER A 79 -37.18 0.70 40.58
N PRO A 80 -36.27 1.67 40.80
CA PRO A 80 -36.47 2.97 40.14
C PRO A 80 -35.13 3.62 39.73
N PHE A 81 -34.92 3.89 38.44
CA PHE A 81 -34.43 5.21 38.01
C PHE A 81 -34.52 5.41 36.49
N SER A 82 -35.05 6.57 36.12
CA SER A 82 -35.30 7.10 34.79
C SER A 82 -34.51 8.41 34.64
N GLY A 83 -33.96 8.66 33.44
CA GLY A 83 -33.49 9.98 32.95
C GLY A 83 -32.17 10.49 33.56
N GLY A 84 -31.29 11.21 32.87
CA GLY A 84 -31.38 11.92 31.61
C GLY A 84 -30.04 12.60 31.27
N THR A 85 -30.00 13.19 30.08
CA THR A 85 -28.90 13.70 29.24
C THR A 85 -28.32 15.09 29.57
N GLY A 86 -27.14 15.38 28.99
CA GLY A 86 -26.58 16.73 28.68
C GLY A 86 -25.47 17.19 29.65
N THR A 87 -24.46 17.99 29.33
CA THR A 87 -24.05 18.74 28.13
C THR A 87 -22.72 19.48 28.48
N TYR A 88 -21.91 19.82 27.47
CA TYR A 88 -20.91 20.92 27.36
C TYR A 88 -19.70 21.11 28.31
N TYR A 89 -18.52 21.25 27.68
CA TYR A 89 -17.53 22.36 27.68
C TYR A 89 -16.09 21.80 27.57
N GLU A 90 -15.37 22.02 26.46
CA GLU A 90 -14.53 23.18 26.11
C GLU A 90 -13.33 23.42 27.04
N GLY A 91 -12.14 23.52 26.42
CA GLY A 91 -11.24 24.64 26.67
C GLY A 91 -10.22 24.57 27.83
N ARG A 92 -9.00 24.19 27.46
CA ARG A 92 -7.71 24.86 27.78
C ARG A 92 -7.11 24.85 29.21
N THR A 93 -5.85 24.37 29.20
CA THR A 93 -4.61 24.96 29.76
C THR A 93 -4.15 24.73 31.20
N GLN A 94 -2.91 24.21 31.26
CA GLN A 94 -1.76 24.56 32.10
C GLN A 94 -1.67 24.18 33.59
N ARG A 95 -0.74 23.22 33.79
CA ARG A 95 0.47 23.25 34.66
C ARG A 95 0.35 23.43 36.20
N ARG A 96 1.02 22.45 36.84
CA ARG A 96 1.84 22.47 38.08
C ARG A 96 1.16 22.23 39.44
N ALA A 97 1.34 20.98 39.89
CA ALA A 97 2.04 20.56 41.13
C ALA A 97 1.80 21.32 42.45
N ARG A 98 1.17 20.66 43.44
CA ARG A 98 1.82 19.92 44.55
C ARG A 98 0.80 19.56 45.66
N SER A 99 0.90 18.33 46.14
CA SER A 99 0.61 17.80 47.49
C SER A 99 -0.31 18.55 48.47
N ARG A 100 -1.37 17.88 48.96
CA ARG A 100 -1.56 17.49 50.39
C ARG A 100 -2.90 16.75 50.63
N ARG A 101 -2.79 15.66 51.39
CA ARG A 101 -3.71 14.87 52.25
C ARG A 101 -5.25 14.89 52.07
N PRO A 102 -5.92 13.73 52.31
CA PRO A 102 -7.35 13.52 52.09
C PRO A 102 -8.21 13.86 53.32
N SER A 103 -9.47 14.24 53.09
CA SER A 103 -10.53 14.24 54.10
C SER A 103 -11.76 13.53 53.55
N ARG A 104 -12.21 12.51 54.30
CA ARG A 104 -13.59 11.98 54.48
C ARG A 104 -14.43 11.81 53.19
N GLY A 105 -14.74 10.62 52.71
CA GLY A 105 -15.20 9.44 53.45
C GLY A 105 -16.72 9.48 53.65
N ILE A 106 -17.49 9.35 52.56
CA ILE A 106 -18.88 8.88 52.62
C ILE A 106 -18.81 7.35 52.55
N ARG A 107 -19.02 6.71 53.70
CA ARG A 107 -19.27 5.27 53.80
C ARG A 107 -20.75 5.05 53.54
N ILE A 108 -21.08 4.38 52.44
CA ILE A 108 -22.29 3.57 52.36
C ILE A 108 -21.83 2.13 52.58
N GLY A 109 -22.41 1.51 53.61
CA GLY A 109 -21.92 0.27 54.21
C GLY A 109 -22.05 -0.95 53.31
N GLY A 110 -21.08 -1.85 53.49
CA GLY A 110 -21.19 -3.27 53.13
C GLY A 110 -20.86 -3.62 51.69
N LEU A 111 -19.57 -3.58 51.29
CA LEU A 111 -18.95 -4.34 50.18
C LEU A 111 -17.40 -4.29 50.29
N GLY A 112 -16.86 -4.52 51.49
CA GLY A 112 -15.43 -4.33 51.80
C GLY A 112 -14.45 -5.29 51.11
N TRP A 113 -14.92 -6.39 50.51
CA TRP A 113 -14.05 -7.35 49.80
C TRP A 113 -13.92 -7.05 48.29
N LEU A 114 -14.81 -6.25 47.69
CA LEU A 114 -14.74 -5.88 46.27
C LEU A 114 -13.75 -4.76 45.95
N SER A 115 -13.31 -3.95 46.91
CA SER A 115 -12.21 -2.99 46.70
C SER A 115 -10.82 -3.66 46.71
N SER A 116 -10.68 -4.76 47.46
CA SER A 116 -9.48 -5.60 47.47
C SER A 116 -9.36 -6.43 46.17
N LEU A 117 -10.47 -7.02 45.69
CA LEU A 117 -10.50 -7.70 44.39
C LEU A 117 -10.46 -6.74 43.20
N GLY A 118 -11.09 -5.56 43.28
CA GLY A 118 -10.96 -4.53 42.25
C GLY A 118 -9.53 -4.02 42.09
N SER A 119 -8.80 -3.85 43.20
CA SER A 119 -7.37 -3.47 43.17
C SER A 119 -6.43 -4.64 42.86
N ALA A 120 -6.77 -5.89 43.16
CA ALA A 120 -6.00 -7.08 42.79
C ALA A 120 -6.25 -7.51 41.33
N ILE A 121 -7.48 -7.34 40.82
CA ILE A 121 -7.84 -7.55 39.41
C ILE A 121 -7.35 -6.39 38.55
N ALA A 122 -7.37 -5.13 39.03
CA ALA A 122 -6.74 -4.02 38.32
C ALA A 122 -5.21 -4.14 38.33
N ARG A 123 -4.58 -4.57 39.44
CA ARG A 123 -3.14 -4.88 39.47
C ARG A 123 -2.80 -6.13 38.64
N GLY A 124 -3.67 -7.15 38.61
CA GLY A 124 -3.51 -8.36 37.81
C GLY A 124 -3.72 -8.13 36.32
N ALA A 125 -4.74 -7.36 35.93
CA ALA A 125 -5.00 -6.94 34.56
C ALA A 125 -3.94 -5.94 34.07
N SER A 126 -3.49 -5.01 34.92
CA SER A 126 -2.35 -4.15 34.61
C SER A 126 -1.03 -4.92 34.57
N ALA A 127 -0.86 -6.00 35.36
CA ALA A 127 0.31 -6.88 35.29
C ALA A 127 0.30 -7.75 34.03
N ILE A 128 -0.85 -8.31 33.63
CA ILE A 128 -1.01 -9.08 32.39
C ILE A 128 -0.84 -8.15 31.17
N PHE A 129 -1.47 -6.97 31.16
CA PHE A 129 -1.29 -5.97 30.09
C PHE A 129 0.17 -5.48 30.02
N ASN A 130 0.83 -5.24 31.17
CA ASN A 130 2.26 -4.93 31.22
C ASN A 130 3.13 -6.12 30.78
N GLN A 131 2.72 -7.36 31.04
CA GLN A 131 3.44 -8.57 30.64
C GLN A 131 3.32 -8.81 29.13
N GLU A 132 2.15 -8.53 28.55
CA GLU A 132 1.87 -8.58 27.13
C GLU A 132 2.61 -7.46 26.37
N GLU A 133 2.61 -6.22 26.90
CA GLU A 133 3.44 -5.14 26.37
C GLU A 133 4.94 -5.43 26.49
N ARG A 134 5.40 -6.07 27.58
CA ARG A 134 6.80 -6.49 27.73
C ARG A 134 7.17 -7.56 26.72
N ARG A 135 6.30 -8.56 26.49
CA ARG A 135 6.50 -9.59 25.46
C ARG A 135 6.52 -8.99 24.06
N ARG A 136 5.64 -8.03 23.77
CA ARG A 136 5.60 -7.33 22.48
C ARG A 136 6.87 -6.49 22.26
N ARG A 137 7.30 -5.73 23.27
CA ARG A 137 8.56 -4.97 23.24
C ARG A 137 9.78 -5.88 23.13
N GLU A 138 9.78 -7.04 23.80
CA GLU A 138 10.84 -8.04 23.66
C GLU A 138 10.84 -8.69 22.28
N SER A 139 9.67 -8.97 21.69
CA SER A 139 9.58 -9.48 20.32
C SER A 139 10.04 -8.44 19.30
N GLU A 140 9.69 -7.16 19.49
CA GLU A 140 10.14 -6.06 18.65
C GLU A 140 11.66 -5.87 18.77
N ARG A 141 12.22 -5.96 19.98
CA ARG A 141 13.68 -5.92 20.19
C ARG A 141 14.39 -7.11 19.56
N ARG A 142 13.84 -8.32 19.69
CA ARG A 142 14.40 -9.53 19.06
C ARG A 142 14.31 -9.45 17.54
N ALA A 143 13.24 -8.89 16.99
CA ALA A 143 13.09 -8.66 15.56
C ALA A 143 14.11 -7.62 15.07
N GLN A 144 14.27 -6.50 15.77
CA GLN A 144 15.28 -5.47 15.45
C GLN A 144 16.71 -6.01 15.55
N GLU A 145 16.99 -6.83 16.56
CA GLU A 145 18.31 -7.46 16.72
C GLU A 145 18.57 -8.49 15.63
N LEU A 146 17.56 -9.28 15.26
CA LEU A 146 17.67 -10.22 14.14
C LEU A 146 17.88 -9.46 12.82
N GLU A 147 17.16 -8.37 12.57
CA GLU A 147 17.38 -7.50 11.41
C GLU A 147 18.80 -6.90 11.41
N ARG A 148 19.31 -6.46 12.56
CA ARG A 148 20.68 -5.96 12.71
C ARG A 148 21.71 -7.04 12.36
N ILE A 149 21.56 -8.25 12.91
CA ILE A 149 22.45 -9.39 12.65
C ILE A 149 22.39 -9.80 11.18
N ILE A 150 21.19 -9.84 10.59
CA ILE A 150 21.03 -10.13 9.16
C ILE A 150 21.72 -9.04 8.32
N GLY A 151 21.53 -7.77 8.66
CA GLY A 151 22.21 -6.65 8.00
C GLY A 151 23.73 -6.79 8.05
N GLU A 152 24.29 -7.04 9.23
CA GLU A 152 25.74 -7.24 9.42
C GLU A 152 26.28 -8.46 8.66
N ALA A 153 25.54 -9.57 8.66
CA ALA A 153 25.90 -10.77 7.91
C ALA A 153 25.87 -10.52 6.39
N MET A 154 24.88 -9.79 5.90
CA MET A 154 24.75 -9.40 4.49
C MET A 154 25.86 -8.43 4.06
N ASP A 155 26.21 -7.47 4.90
CA ASP A 155 27.33 -6.54 4.66
C ASP A 155 28.67 -7.27 4.64
N LEU A 156 28.90 -8.20 5.58
CA LEU A 156 30.10 -9.03 5.61
C LEU A 156 30.19 -9.92 4.36
N ALA A 157 29.09 -10.55 3.95
CA ALA A 157 29.02 -11.34 2.73
C ALA A 157 29.28 -10.47 1.49
N GLY A 158 28.68 -9.27 1.43
CA GLY A 158 28.88 -8.29 0.37
C GLY A 158 30.34 -7.85 0.25
N ASN A 159 30.98 -7.48 1.36
CA ASN A 159 32.39 -7.08 1.40
C ASN A 159 33.34 -8.22 1.00
N ARG A 160 33.03 -9.45 1.41
CA ARG A 160 33.83 -10.63 1.04
C ARG A 160 33.69 -10.94 -0.45
N LEU A 161 32.48 -10.85 -1.00
CA LEU A 161 32.23 -10.98 -2.43
C LEU A 161 32.92 -9.88 -3.23
N ASP A 162 32.86 -8.62 -2.80
CA ASP A 162 33.58 -7.52 -3.47
C ASP A 162 35.10 -7.76 -3.45
N GLY A 163 35.65 -8.26 -2.33
CA GLY A 163 37.05 -8.64 -2.22
C GLY A 163 37.47 -9.82 -3.10
N ILE A 164 36.56 -10.77 -3.38
CA ILE A 164 36.79 -11.88 -4.33
C ILE A 164 36.70 -11.35 -5.76
N LEU A 165 35.64 -10.60 -6.09
CA LEU A 165 35.44 -10.02 -7.41
C LEU A 165 36.56 -9.07 -7.82
N ARG A 166 37.11 -8.28 -6.89
CA ARG A 166 38.27 -7.42 -7.16
C ARG A 166 39.54 -8.20 -7.46
N ARG A 167 39.76 -9.33 -6.77
CA ARG A 167 40.93 -10.21 -6.98
C ARG A 167 40.81 -11.04 -8.25
N SER A 168 39.60 -11.38 -8.66
CA SER A 168 39.31 -12.14 -9.87
C SER A 168 39.04 -11.27 -11.10
N ARG A 169 39.20 -9.93 -11.02
CA ARG A 169 39.12 -9.06 -12.19
C ARG A 169 40.45 -9.13 -12.96
N PRO A 170 40.54 -9.82 -14.11
CA PRO A 170 41.68 -9.61 -15.00
C PRO A 170 41.74 -8.13 -15.39
N ALA A 171 42.94 -7.64 -15.73
CA ALA A 171 43.08 -6.35 -16.40
C ALA A 171 42.19 -6.39 -17.65
N TYR A 172 41.08 -5.67 -17.62
CA TYR A 172 40.11 -5.66 -18.70
C TYR A 172 40.73 -4.87 -19.85
N ASP A 173 41.02 -5.53 -20.96
CA ASP A 173 41.69 -4.98 -22.15
C ASP A 173 40.70 -4.29 -23.11
N GLY A 174 39.45 -4.08 -22.68
CA GLY A 174 38.40 -3.49 -23.51
C GLY A 174 37.70 -4.50 -24.44
N SER A 175 38.19 -5.74 -24.51
CA SER A 175 37.61 -6.80 -25.34
C SER A 175 36.41 -7.50 -24.67
N SER A 176 35.50 -8.03 -25.49
CA SER A 176 34.36 -8.80 -25.01
C SER A 176 34.83 -10.12 -24.41
N SER A 177 34.35 -10.47 -23.21
CA SER A 177 34.58 -11.82 -22.70
C SER A 177 33.92 -12.88 -23.59
N PRO A 178 34.46 -14.12 -23.65
CA PRO A 178 33.94 -15.20 -24.50
C PRO A 178 32.49 -15.61 -24.22
N HIS A 179 31.96 -15.23 -23.05
CA HIS A 179 30.62 -15.61 -22.58
C HIS A 179 29.73 -14.39 -22.27
N LEU A 180 30.11 -13.20 -22.74
CA LEU A 180 29.32 -11.99 -22.52
C LEU A 180 27.90 -12.16 -23.06
N GLU A 181 27.78 -12.64 -24.29
CA GLU A 181 26.50 -12.85 -24.96
C GLU A 181 25.62 -13.85 -24.19
N THR A 182 26.17 -15.00 -23.82
CA THR A 182 25.45 -16.01 -23.03
C THR A 182 24.94 -15.45 -21.70
N ARG A 183 25.72 -14.61 -21.02
CA ARG A 183 25.32 -13.99 -19.75
C ARG A 183 24.27 -12.90 -19.92
N LEU A 184 24.38 -12.07 -20.96
CA LEU A 184 23.35 -11.07 -21.29
C LEU A 184 22.00 -11.72 -21.55
N PHE A 185 22.00 -12.91 -22.16
CA PHE A 185 20.80 -13.66 -22.51
C PHE A 185 20.38 -14.71 -21.48
N SER A 186 20.97 -14.67 -20.29
CA SER A 186 20.59 -15.54 -19.18
C SER A 186 19.16 -15.25 -18.70
N ARG A 187 18.48 -16.27 -18.18
CA ARG A 187 17.17 -16.10 -17.52
C ARG A 187 17.26 -15.43 -16.16
N HIS A 188 18.46 -15.39 -15.56
CA HIS A 188 18.65 -14.85 -14.22
C HIS A 188 18.95 -13.35 -14.25
N PRO A 189 18.10 -12.47 -13.69
CA PRO A 189 18.24 -11.01 -13.80
C PRO A 189 19.61 -10.48 -13.32
N GLY A 190 20.11 -10.98 -12.18
CA GLY A 190 21.42 -10.58 -11.67
C GLY A 190 22.59 -10.90 -12.60
N VAL A 191 22.52 -11.97 -13.39
CA VAL A 191 23.57 -12.34 -14.36
C VAL A 191 23.54 -11.35 -15.53
N VAL A 192 22.35 -10.98 -15.99
CA VAL A 192 22.15 -9.98 -17.05
C VAL A 192 22.69 -8.62 -16.60
N VAL A 193 22.36 -8.19 -15.38
CA VAL A 193 22.83 -6.92 -14.80
C VAL A 193 24.36 -6.85 -14.71
N LEU A 194 25.03 -7.93 -14.27
CA LEU A 194 26.49 -8.00 -14.23
C LEU A 194 27.10 -7.97 -15.64
N ALA A 195 26.47 -8.65 -16.59
CA ALA A 195 26.89 -8.63 -18.00
C ALA A 195 26.74 -7.24 -18.63
N MET A 196 25.70 -6.49 -18.25
CA MET A 196 25.55 -5.09 -18.67
C MET A 196 26.64 -4.16 -18.11
N GLU A 197 27.20 -4.46 -16.94
CA GLU A 197 28.34 -3.67 -16.41
C GLU A 197 29.61 -3.87 -17.21
N GLU A 198 29.81 -5.07 -17.76
CA GLU A 198 30.86 -5.36 -18.71
C GLU A 198 30.58 -4.67 -20.05
N LEU A 199 29.35 -4.77 -20.56
CA LEU A 199 28.91 -4.08 -21.78
C LEU A 199 29.21 -2.57 -21.75
N ARG A 200 29.03 -1.93 -20.58
CA ARG A 200 29.33 -0.50 -20.38
C ARG A 200 30.81 -0.15 -20.59
N ARG A 201 31.70 -1.10 -20.26
CA ARG A 201 33.16 -0.95 -20.29
C ARG A 201 33.78 -1.35 -21.63
N LEU A 202 33.03 -1.97 -22.53
CA LEU A 202 33.51 -2.30 -23.86
C LEU A 202 33.96 -1.05 -24.62
N GLU A 203 35.07 -1.18 -25.34
CA GLU A 203 35.54 -0.16 -26.28
C GLU A 203 34.70 -0.14 -27.55
N ASP A 204 34.31 -1.33 -28.03
CA ASP A 204 33.41 -1.47 -29.19
C ASP A 204 31.97 -1.11 -28.82
N ARG A 205 31.62 0.15 -29.06
CA ARG A 205 30.27 0.69 -28.85
C ARG A 205 29.23 0.12 -29.80
N ALA A 206 29.62 -0.26 -31.03
CA ALA A 206 28.69 -0.82 -32.00
C ALA A 206 28.26 -2.24 -31.58
N LEU A 207 29.20 -3.06 -31.11
CA LEU A 207 28.89 -4.35 -30.51
C LEU A 207 27.99 -4.19 -29.28
N ALA A 208 28.30 -3.21 -28.41
CA ALA A 208 27.51 -2.95 -27.21
C ALA A 208 26.05 -2.59 -27.54
N GLU A 209 25.84 -1.71 -28.53
CA GLU A 209 24.50 -1.34 -29.00
C GLU A 209 23.73 -2.51 -29.59
N ARG A 210 24.37 -3.33 -30.44
CA ARG A 210 23.75 -4.50 -31.06
C ARG A 210 23.32 -5.54 -30.03
N LEU A 211 24.19 -5.86 -29.08
CA LEU A 211 23.88 -6.81 -28.00
C LEU A 211 22.75 -6.30 -27.11
N MET A 212 22.76 -5.01 -26.77
CA MET A 212 21.69 -4.40 -25.98
C MET A 212 20.36 -4.38 -26.75
N GLY A 213 20.38 -4.00 -28.03
CA GLY A 213 19.20 -3.99 -28.90
C GLY A 213 18.58 -5.38 -29.04
N SER A 214 19.41 -6.42 -29.18
CA SER A 214 18.97 -7.82 -29.20
C SER A 214 18.33 -8.23 -27.87
N LEU A 215 18.97 -7.91 -26.72
CA LEU A 215 18.42 -8.20 -25.39
C LEU A 215 17.04 -7.56 -25.17
N LEU A 216 16.92 -6.27 -25.46
CA LEU A 216 15.68 -5.51 -25.27
C LEU A 216 14.57 -5.91 -26.25
N SER A 217 14.93 -6.52 -27.38
CA SER A 217 13.96 -6.98 -28.37
C SER A 217 13.27 -8.29 -28.00
N ARG A 218 13.81 -9.06 -27.04
CA ARG A 218 13.30 -10.39 -26.67
C ARG A 218 12.10 -10.37 -25.72
N GLY A 219 11.94 -9.30 -24.95
CA GLY A 219 10.85 -9.16 -23.98
C GLY A 219 10.84 -7.79 -23.33
N VAL A 220 9.77 -7.50 -22.59
CA VAL A 220 9.66 -6.28 -21.80
C VAL A 220 10.81 -6.25 -20.80
N PRO A 221 11.67 -5.22 -20.81
CA PRO A 221 12.80 -5.15 -19.91
C PRO A 221 12.33 -4.98 -18.47
N ASP A 222 12.98 -5.72 -17.57
CA ASP A 222 12.83 -5.53 -16.12
C ASP A 222 13.23 -4.10 -15.72
N GLY A 223 12.64 -3.57 -14.64
CA GLY A 223 12.88 -2.20 -14.18
C GLY A 223 14.36 -1.89 -13.93
N GLU A 224 15.15 -2.85 -13.42
CA GLU A 224 16.58 -2.64 -13.21
C GLU A 224 17.38 -2.64 -14.52
N VAL A 225 17.04 -3.56 -15.42
CA VAL A 225 17.64 -3.64 -16.77
C VAL A 225 17.34 -2.36 -17.55
N LEU A 226 16.08 -1.90 -17.51
CA LEU A 226 15.66 -0.66 -18.15
C LEU A 226 16.43 0.53 -17.59
N LYS A 227 16.49 0.68 -16.26
CA LYS A 227 17.22 1.78 -15.61
C LYS A 227 18.71 1.81 -16.02
N LYS A 228 19.38 0.65 -16.06
CA LYS A 228 20.77 0.56 -16.51
C LYS A 228 20.92 0.88 -17.99
N ALA A 229 19.99 0.44 -18.85
CA ALA A 229 20.01 0.76 -20.27
C ALA A 229 19.85 2.28 -20.53
N LEU A 230 18.88 2.94 -19.86
CA LEU A 230 18.65 4.38 -19.99
C LEU A 230 19.86 5.22 -19.53
N GLY A 231 20.60 4.74 -18.52
CA GLY A 231 21.83 5.39 -18.04
C GLY A 231 23.06 5.15 -18.92
N MET A 232 23.05 4.07 -19.72
CA MET A 232 24.19 3.68 -20.56
C MET A 232 24.12 4.27 -21.97
N PHE A 233 22.91 4.35 -22.54
CA PHE A 233 22.70 4.75 -23.93
C PHE A 233 21.97 6.08 -24.04
N ARG A 234 22.24 6.82 -25.11
CA ARG A 234 21.47 8.02 -25.46
C ARG A 234 20.31 7.65 -26.37
N PRO A 235 19.16 8.33 -26.30
CA PRO A 235 18.02 8.00 -27.15
C PRO A 235 18.23 8.38 -28.62
N ALA A 236 19.22 9.23 -28.92
CA ALA A 236 19.66 9.47 -30.29
C ALA A 236 20.24 8.19 -30.96
N CYS A 237 20.63 7.18 -30.18
CA CYS A 237 21.02 5.86 -30.67
C CYS A 237 19.76 5.08 -31.09
N SER A 238 19.55 4.99 -32.40
CA SER A 238 18.23 4.62 -32.93
C SER A 238 17.81 3.17 -32.64
N GLU A 239 18.72 2.19 -32.60
CA GLU A 239 18.34 0.78 -32.42
C GLU A 239 17.93 0.47 -30.98
N VAL A 240 18.74 0.88 -30.00
CA VAL A 240 18.43 0.72 -28.57
C VAL A 240 17.18 1.51 -28.21
N ALA A 241 17.04 2.76 -28.68
CA ALA A 241 15.84 3.56 -28.42
C ALA A 241 14.58 2.90 -28.98
N ARG A 242 14.62 2.38 -30.23
CA ARG A 242 13.50 1.64 -30.82
C ARG A 242 13.17 0.37 -30.03
N ALA A 243 14.19 -0.37 -29.59
CA ALA A 243 14.02 -1.59 -28.80
C ALA A 243 13.42 -1.33 -27.41
N ILE A 244 13.73 -0.20 -26.77
CA ILE A 244 13.08 0.21 -25.52
C ILE A 244 11.64 0.65 -25.78
N CYS A 245 11.44 1.54 -26.77
CA CYS A 245 10.16 2.22 -26.97
C CYS A 245 9.06 1.29 -27.50
N ARG A 246 9.40 0.20 -28.21
CA ARG A 246 8.40 -0.76 -28.73
C ARG A 246 7.48 -1.33 -27.64
N TRP A 247 7.96 -1.39 -26.40
CA TRP A 247 7.22 -1.89 -25.23
C TRP A 247 6.44 -0.79 -24.51
N GLY A 248 6.33 0.42 -25.09
CA GLY A 248 5.69 1.59 -24.47
C GLY A 248 4.30 1.34 -23.89
N ALA A 249 3.51 0.49 -24.55
CA ALA A 249 2.16 0.11 -24.10
C ALA A 249 2.15 -0.89 -22.93
N SER A 250 3.26 -1.61 -22.71
CA SER A 250 3.40 -2.64 -21.66
C SER A 250 4.04 -2.11 -20.38
N TYR A 251 4.64 -0.93 -20.41
CA TYR A 251 5.31 -0.37 -19.24
C TYR A 251 4.33 0.09 -18.16
N GLY A 252 4.75 -0.06 -16.91
CA GLY A 252 4.11 0.59 -15.77
C GLY A 252 4.32 2.11 -15.80
N ARG A 253 3.67 2.82 -14.87
CA ARG A 253 3.73 4.28 -14.79
C ARG A 253 5.17 4.79 -14.65
N GLU A 254 5.94 4.22 -13.73
CA GLU A 254 7.29 4.71 -13.41
C GLU A 254 8.27 4.47 -14.56
N GLU A 255 8.21 3.29 -15.18
CA GLU A 255 9.02 2.92 -16.32
C GLU A 255 8.70 3.81 -17.52
N ALA A 256 7.41 3.97 -17.85
CA ALA A 256 6.98 4.77 -18.98
C ALA A 256 7.41 6.24 -18.83
N VAL A 257 7.19 6.83 -17.65
CA VAL A 257 7.62 8.22 -17.36
C VAL A 257 9.14 8.36 -17.48
N SER A 258 9.90 7.37 -16.99
CA SER A 258 11.36 7.38 -17.07
C SER A 258 11.85 7.35 -18.52
N VAL A 259 11.24 6.50 -19.37
CA VAL A 259 11.59 6.42 -20.79
C VAL A 259 11.22 7.70 -21.52
N ILE A 260 10.03 8.25 -21.29
CA ILE A 260 9.59 9.50 -21.94
C ILE A 260 10.51 10.67 -21.57
N ARG A 261 10.89 10.79 -20.29
CA ARG A 261 11.86 11.80 -19.84
C ARG A 261 13.23 11.59 -20.47
N TRP A 262 13.69 10.35 -20.55
CA TRP A 262 14.95 10.01 -21.21
C TRP A 262 14.92 10.42 -22.69
N LEU A 263 13.84 10.15 -23.43
CA LEU A 263 13.65 10.62 -24.81
C LEU A 263 13.70 12.15 -24.91
N LYS A 264 12.95 12.86 -24.04
CA LYS A 264 12.89 14.33 -24.03
C LYS A 264 14.25 14.97 -23.79
N TYR A 265 14.91 14.59 -22.70
CA TYR A 265 16.17 15.21 -22.29
C TYR A 265 17.38 14.71 -23.07
N GLY A 266 17.28 13.53 -23.69
CA GLY A 266 18.30 13.03 -24.60
C GLY A 266 18.15 13.50 -26.06
N GLY A 267 17.18 14.37 -26.36
CA GLY A 267 17.08 15.06 -27.64
C GLY A 267 16.46 14.23 -28.78
N ALA A 268 15.67 13.21 -28.46
CA ALA A 268 14.96 12.43 -29.46
C ALA A 268 13.93 13.28 -30.22
N ARG A 269 14.00 13.29 -31.55
CA ARG A 269 13.07 14.02 -32.42
C ARG A 269 12.14 13.11 -33.21
N ASP A 270 12.41 11.82 -33.24
CA ASP A 270 11.60 10.87 -33.99
C ASP A 270 10.27 10.61 -33.27
N ARG A 271 9.17 11.02 -33.90
CA ARG A 271 7.80 10.77 -33.45
C ARG A 271 7.52 9.27 -33.25
N ALA A 272 8.12 8.39 -34.04
CA ALA A 272 7.88 6.95 -33.95
C ALA A 272 8.28 6.37 -32.58
N LEU A 273 9.23 6.99 -31.88
CA LEU A 273 9.65 6.58 -30.53
C LEU A 273 8.59 6.88 -29.46
N PHE A 274 7.78 7.92 -29.66
CA PHE A 274 6.75 8.35 -28.71
C PHE A 274 5.42 7.64 -28.92
N LYS A 275 5.12 7.20 -30.16
CA LYS A 275 3.84 6.58 -30.54
C LYS A 275 3.42 5.38 -29.65
N PRO A 276 4.31 4.44 -29.26
CA PRO A 276 3.91 3.30 -28.43
C PRO A 276 3.34 3.69 -27.07
N PHE A 277 3.71 4.86 -26.53
CA PHE A 277 3.22 5.36 -25.24
C PHE A 277 1.82 5.97 -25.32
N CYS A 278 1.34 6.33 -26.52
CA CYS A 278 0.00 6.87 -26.70
C CYS A 278 -1.05 5.89 -26.16
N SER A 279 -0.87 4.59 -26.35
CA SER A 279 -1.81 3.55 -25.91
C SER A 279 -1.98 3.41 -24.40
N SER A 280 -1.17 4.13 -23.59
CA SER A 280 -1.32 4.10 -22.13
C SER A 280 -2.70 4.62 -21.69
N GLN A 281 -3.23 4.03 -20.62
CA GLN A 281 -4.45 4.47 -19.96
C GLN A 281 -4.16 5.44 -18.80
N ASP A 282 -2.91 5.58 -18.39
CA ASP A 282 -2.54 6.39 -17.23
C ASP A 282 -2.42 7.88 -17.62
N PRO A 283 -3.21 8.78 -17.01
CA PRO A 283 -3.18 10.21 -17.32
C PRO A 283 -1.80 10.85 -17.10
N VAL A 284 -1.04 10.41 -16.10
CA VAL A 284 0.29 10.96 -15.79
C VAL A 284 1.28 10.63 -16.90
N VAL A 285 1.21 9.41 -17.45
CA VAL A 285 2.04 8.99 -18.58
C VAL A 285 1.68 9.81 -19.81
N LEU A 286 0.39 9.98 -20.10
CA LEU A 286 -0.09 10.75 -21.26
C LEU A 286 0.25 12.24 -21.16
N VAL A 287 0.11 12.86 -19.99
CA VAL A 287 0.53 14.26 -19.75
C VAL A 287 2.04 14.40 -20.02
N THR A 288 2.84 13.50 -19.44
CA THR A 288 4.30 13.51 -19.61
C THR A 288 4.67 13.32 -21.08
N LEU A 289 3.97 12.44 -21.79
CA LEU A 289 4.13 12.18 -23.22
C LEU A 289 3.88 13.43 -24.06
N LEU A 290 2.74 14.10 -23.84
CA LEU A 290 2.36 15.30 -24.60
C LEU A 290 3.30 16.48 -24.33
N ASP A 291 3.72 16.66 -23.08
CA ASP A 291 4.70 17.69 -22.70
C ASP A 291 6.14 17.36 -23.19
N ALA A 292 6.41 16.09 -23.53
CA ALA A 292 7.66 15.62 -24.11
C ALA A 292 7.62 15.50 -25.64
N TRP A 293 6.45 15.71 -26.26
CA TRP A 293 6.26 15.48 -27.68
C TRP A 293 7.22 16.33 -28.52
N PRO A 294 7.92 15.74 -29.51
CA PRO A 294 8.95 16.45 -30.27
C PRO A 294 8.36 17.61 -31.06
N MET A 295 9.12 18.71 -31.16
CA MET A 295 8.68 19.93 -31.83
C MET A 295 8.74 19.77 -33.35
N GLY A 296 7.70 20.25 -34.05
CA GLY A 296 7.66 20.26 -35.51
C GLY A 296 7.39 18.90 -36.13
N CYS A 297 6.97 17.92 -35.33
CA CYS A 297 6.61 16.57 -35.78
C CYS A 297 5.09 16.41 -35.99
N GLY A 298 4.33 17.50 -35.85
CA GLY A 298 2.88 17.50 -35.90
C GLY A 298 2.25 16.79 -34.70
N LEU A 299 0.93 16.66 -34.74
CA LEU A 299 0.16 16.04 -33.68
C LEU A 299 0.22 14.50 -33.73
N PRO A 300 -0.01 13.80 -32.59
CA PRO A 300 -0.32 12.37 -32.56
C PRO A 300 -1.43 11.98 -33.54
N ASP A 301 -1.59 10.67 -33.78
CA ASP A 301 -2.59 10.16 -34.73
C ASP A 301 -4.01 10.66 -34.35
N VAL A 302 -4.89 10.83 -35.34
CA VAL A 302 -6.25 11.37 -35.13
C VAL A 302 -7.01 10.58 -34.07
N SER A 303 -6.87 9.25 -34.06
CA SER A 303 -7.48 8.37 -33.06
C SER A 303 -6.97 8.65 -31.64
N ASP A 304 -5.67 8.90 -31.48
CA ASP A 304 -5.06 9.22 -30.18
C ASP A 304 -5.50 10.59 -29.71
N MET A 305 -5.41 11.60 -30.57
CA MET A 305 -5.86 12.96 -30.22
C MET A 305 -7.36 13.01 -29.91
N SER A 306 -8.18 12.28 -30.66
CA SER A 306 -9.63 12.19 -30.41
C SER A 306 -9.90 11.56 -29.05
N ARG A 307 -9.13 10.53 -28.69
CA ARG A 307 -9.19 9.92 -27.35
C ARG A 307 -8.73 10.90 -26.26
N PHE A 308 -7.61 11.60 -26.44
CA PHE A 308 -7.10 12.56 -25.45
C PHE A 308 -8.08 13.70 -25.16
N LEU A 309 -8.74 14.23 -26.19
CA LEU A 309 -9.73 15.32 -26.05
C LEU A 309 -11.07 14.89 -25.43
N LYS A 310 -11.31 13.57 -25.31
CA LYS A 310 -12.50 13.02 -24.64
C LYS A 310 -12.33 12.90 -23.13
N PHE A 311 -11.10 12.89 -22.62
CA PHE A 311 -10.88 12.90 -21.17
C PHE A 311 -11.39 14.19 -20.53
N GLU A 312 -11.79 14.10 -19.27
CA GLU A 312 -12.20 15.24 -18.44
C GLU A 312 -11.05 15.74 -17.53
N ASP A 313 -9.92 15.03 -17.51
CA ASP A 313 -8.76 15.38 -16.72
C ASP A 313 -8.17 16.73 -17.17
N GLU A 314 -8.10 17.68 -16.24
CA GLU A 314 -7.60 19.04 -16.50
C GLU A 314 -6.15 19.05 -16.97
N HIS A 315 -5.29 18.20 -16.40
CA HIS A 315 -3.86 18.19 -16.71
C HIS A 315 -3.63 17.64 -18.11
N LEU A 316 -4.30 16.55 -18.47
CA LEU A 316 -4.23 15.94 -19.79
C LEU A 316 -4.79 16.85 -20.88
N LEU A 317 -5.97 17.44 -20.65
CA LEU A 317 -6.54 18.42 -21.57
C LEU A 317 -5.62 19.64 -21.69
N GLY A 318 -5.08 20.14 -20.59
CA GLY A 318 -4.13 21.26 -20.60
C GLY A 318 -2.88 20.94 -21.44
N ALA A 319 -2.30 19.75 -21.29
CA ALA A 319 -1.14 19.32 -22.09
C ALA A 319 -1.50 19.15 -23.58
N ALA A 320 -2.64 18.54 -23.88
CA ALA A 320 -3.14 18.39 -25.25
C ALA A 320 -3.39 19.75 -25.92
N LEU A 321 -4.01 20.70 -25.23
CA LEU A 321 -4.27 22.04 -25.75
C LEU A 321 -2.98 22.83 -25.99
N ARG A 322 -1.99 22.74 -25.10
CA ARG A 322 -0.66 23.34 -25.33
C ARG A 322 0.00 22.76 -26.57
N LEU A 323 -0.09 21.45 -26.76
CA LEU A 323 0.43 20.78 -27.95
C LEU A 323 -0.29 21.22 -29.22
N ILE A 324 -1.62 21.29 -29.20
CA ILE A 324 -2.45 21.77 -30.32
C ILE A 324 -2.11 23.21 -30.68
N LYS A 325 -1.96 24.09 -29.69
CA LYS A 325 -1.56 25.48 -29.94
C LYS A 325 -0.17 25.56 -30.59
N ARG A 326 0.74 24.66 -30.22
CA ARG A 326 2.11 24.62 -30.73
C ARG A 326 2.20 24.10 -32.16
N GLU A 327 1.54 22.98 -32.47
CA GLU A 327 1.63 22.30 -33.77
C GLU A 327 0.55 22.75 -34.78
N GLY A 328 -0.49 23.44 -34.31
CA GLY A 328 -1.61 23.92 -35.11
C GLY A 328 -2.86 23.05 -34.97
N PRO A 329 -4.06 23.66 -34.80
CA PRO A 329 -5.31 22.91 -34.70
C PRO A 329 -5.76 22.32 -36.04
N GLN A 330 -6.39 21.14 -35.98
CA GLN A 330 -7.02 20.49 -37.14
C GLN A 330 -8.54 20.74 -37.13
N GLY A 331 -9.17 20.88 -38.31
CA GLY A 331 -10.58 21.27 -38.42
C GLY A 331 -11.57 20.40 -37.63
N TRP A 332 -11.33 19.08 -37.57
CA TRP A 332 -12.20 18.15 -36.83
C TRP A 332 -12.19 18.39 -35.30
N MET A 333 -11.15 19.04 -34.76
CA MET A 333 -11.03 19.33 -33.33
C MET A 333 -11.92 20.51 -32.91
N MET A 334 -12.22 21.42 -33.84
CA MET A 334 -12.83 22.73 -33.54
C MET A 334 -14.15 22.64 -32.76
N PRO A 335 -15.12 21.78 -33.13
CA PRO A 335 -16.38 21.67 -32.37
C PRO A 335 -16.15 21.25 -30.92
N ARG A 336 -15.13 20.44 -30.65
CA ARG A 336 -14.76 20.06 -29.28
C ARG A 336 -14.05 21.19 -28.56
N LEU A 337 -13.14 21.91 -29.21
CA LEU A 337 -12.43 23.05 -28.63
C LEU A 337 -13.39 24.18 -28.24
N GLU A 338 -14.40 24.47 -29.07
CA GLU A 338 -15.44 25.48 -28.76
C GLU A 338 -16.28 25.10 -27.53
N ARG A 339 -16.65 23.81 -27.42
CA ARG A 339 -17.31 23.29 -26.20
C ARG A 339 -16.43 23.41 -24.96
N LEU A 340 -15.14 23.07 -25.09
CA LEU A 340 -14.18 23.19 -23.99
C LEU A 340 -13.97 24.65 -23.58
N ALA A 341 -13.97 25.59 -24.53
CA ALA A 341 -13.83 27.02 -24.26
C ALA A 341 -15.03 27.61 -23.49
N SER A 342 -16.25 27.16 -23.82
CA SER A 342 -17.50 27.74 -23.29
C SER A 342 -17.95 27.13 -21.96
N SER A 343 -17.78 25.82 -21.77
CA SER A 343 -18.54 25.08 -20.74
C SER A 343 -17.69 24.19 -19.82
N HIS A 344 -16.38 24.06 -20.04
CA HIS A 344 -15.54 23.18 -19.22
C HIS A 344 -15.41 23.69 -17.77
N GLY A 345 -15.35 22.80 -16.78
CA GLY A 345 -15.26 23.17 -15.35
C GLY A 345 -13.97 23.90 -14.96
N SER A 346 -12.81 23.45 -15.47
CA SER A 346 -11.51 24.12 -15.24
C SER A 346 -11.39 25.43 -16.04
N ALA A 347 -11.05 26.51 -15.33
CA ALA A 347 -10.74 27.80 -15.94
C ALA A 347 -9.50 27.75 -16.86
N ALA A 348 -8.47 27.00 -16.49
CA ALA A 348 -7.26 26.88 -17.28
C ALA A 348 -7.56 26.26 -18.66
N VAL A 349 -8.35 25.18 -18.68
CA VAL A 349 -8.79 24.54 -19.93
C VAL A 349 -9.58 25.50 -20.81
N ARG A 350 -10.53 26.27 -20.22
CA ARG A 350 -11.30 27.28 -20.97
C ARG A 350 -10.41 28.34 -21.60
N VAL A 351 -9.40 28.83 -20.86
CA VAL A 351 -8.46 29.86 -21.34
C VAL A 351 -7.63 29.34 -22.52
N TRP A 352 -7.04 28.14 -22.38
CA TRP A 352 -6.24 27.55 -23.45
C TRP A 352 -7.07 27.24 -24.70
N ALA A 353 -8.26 26.66 -24.54
CA ALA A 353 -9.17 26.38 -25.65
C ALA A 353 -9.63 27.67 -26.35
N SER A 354 -10.01 28.70 -25.58
CA SER A 354 -10.40 30.00 -26.13
C SER A 354 -9.26 30.66 -26.91
N ALA A 355 -8.02 30.54 -26.43
CA ALA A 355 -6.86 31.08 -27.13
C ALA A 355 -6.69 30.44 -28.51
N ILE A 356 -6.85 29.12 -28.62
CA ILE A 356 -6.73 28.38 -29.89
C ILE A 356 -7.87 28.77 -30.85
N VAL A 357 -9.11 28.84 -30.36
CA VAL A 357 -10.28 29.21 -31.17
C VAL A 357 -10.15 30.64 -31.72
N ARG A 358 -9.62 31.58 -30.94
CA ARG A 358 -9.42 32.99 -31.36
C ARG A 358 -8.29 33.18 -32.35
N THR A 359 -7.25 32.35 -32.31
CA THR A 359 -6.09 32.43 -33.23
C THR A 359 -6.35 31.86 -34.61
N ARG A 360 -7.60 31.49 -34.93
CA ARG A 360 -7.97 30.97 -36.25
C ARG A 360 -7.68 32.05 -37.32
N PRO A 361 -6.83 31.77 -38.33
CA PRO A 361 -6.85 32.59 -39.55
C PRO A 361 -8.23 32.44 -40.16
N MET A 362 -8.92 33.57 -40.41
CA MET A 362 -10.18 33.55 -41.16
C MET A 362 -9.86 32.95 -42.53
N GLU A 363 -10.37 31.73 -42.77
CA GLU A 363 -10.36 31.11 -44.09
C GLU A 363 -11.44 31.75 -44.98
#